data_AF-A0A484LTN7-F1
#
_entry.id   AF-A0A484LTN7-F1
#
_cell.length_a   1.000
_cell.length_b   1.000
_cell.length_c   1.000
_cell.angle_alpha   90.00
_cell.angle_beta   90.00
_cell.angle_gamma   90.00
#
_symmetry.space_group_name_H-M   'P 1'
#
loop_
_entity.id
_entity.type
_entity.pdbx_description
1 polymer ?
#
loop_
_entity_poly.entity_id
_entity_poly.type
_entity_poly.pdbx_seq_one_letter_code
_entity_poly.pdbx_strand_id
1 'polypeptide(L)'
;MSHEELVAANAALQAQVEYLAKEVAKLTKQKMSMLQDSEDEEEASSSNTMRARAHEKSHSDFKVDIPTFEGKNDPDEFLEWLETVERVFDFKEVSDDKKVKIVALKFRKYASTWWTNTCTKRNRSEKPPVDSWQKIRSLLKKKFLPTEYSRENFAKLQTLRQGTKSVEDYAREFEELLL
;
A
#
# COMPACT_ATOMS: atom_id res chain seq x y z
N MET A 1 52.33 -18.60 38.45
CA MET A 1 51.10 -18.12 39.08
C MET A 1 50.80 -19.02 40.25
N SER A 2 50.78 -18.47 41.46
CA SER A 2 50.39 -19.24 42.65
C SER A 2 48.88 -19.52 42.59
N HIS A 3 48.43 -20.60 43.24
CA HIS A 3 46.99 -20.92 43.35
C HIS A 3 46.19 -19.74 43.93
N GLU A 4 46.84 -18.95 44.79
CA GLU A 4 46.30 -17.76 45.44
C GLU A 4 46.06 -16.60 44.45
N GLU A 5 46.96 -16.39 43.49
CA GLU A 5 46.78 -15.39 42.42
C GLU A 5 45.62 -15.76 41.49
N LEU A 6 45.42 -17.05 41.22
CA LEU A 6 44.32 -17.54 40.37
C LEU A 6 42.96 -17.36 41.06
N VAL A 7 42.90 -17.58 42.37
CA VAL A 7 41.68 -17.37 43.18
C VAL A 7 41.36 -15.88 43.27
N ALA A 8 42.36 -15.02 43.48
CA ALA A 8 42.18 -13.58 43.51
C ALA A 8 41.68 -13.03 42.16
N ALA A 9 42.24 -13.51 41.04
CA ALA A 9 41.80 -13.11 39.70
C ALA A 9 40.36 -13.55 39.40
N ASN A 10 39.97 -14.76 39.81
CA ASN A 10 38.59 -15.25 39.65
C ASN A 10 37.59 -14.44 40.49
N ALA A 11 37.94 -14.10 41.73
CA ALA A 11 37.10 -13.26 42.58
C ALA A 11 36.94 -11.85 42.00
N ALA A 12 38.02 -11.27 41.46
CA ALA A 12 37.97 -9.98 40.78
C ALA A 12 37.08 -10.00 39.53
N LEU A 13 37.15 -11.07 38.73
CA LEU A 13 36.32 -11.23 37.54
C LEU A 13 34.83 -11.40 37.91
N GLN A 14 34.52 -12.15 38.97
CA GLN A 14 33.16 -12.28 39.48
C GLN A 14 32.59 -10.95 39.95
N ALA A 15 33.38 -10.16 40.68
CA ALA A 15 32.97 -8.81 41.11
C ALA A 15 32.70 -7.90 39.91
N GLN A 16 33.48 -8.01 38.84
CA GLN A 16 33.27 -7.23 37.62
C GLN A 16 32.00 -7.63 36.86
N VAL A 17 31.69 -8.93 36.80
CA VAL A 17 30.44 -9.44 36.21
C VAL A 17 29.23 -8.94 37.00
N GLU A 18 29.28 -8.98 38.33
CA GLU A 18 28.19 -8.51 39.17
C GLU A 18 27.97 -6.99 39.05
N TYR A 19 29.04 -6.22 38.91
CA TYR A 19 28.97 -4.79 38.64
C TYR A 19 28.29 -4.49 37.30
N LEU A 20 28.69 -5.17 36.22
CA LEU A 20 28.07 -5.01 34.91
C LEU A 20 26.59 -5.40 34.92
N ALA A 21 26.22 -6.48 35.64
CA ALA A 21 24.83 -6.89 35.78
C ALA A 21 23.96 -5.81 36.46
N LYS A 22 24.50 -5.13 37.49
CA LYS A 22 23.82 -4.01 38.16
C LYS A 22 23.63 -2.80 37.23
N GLU A 23 24.62 -2.46 36.42
CA GLU A 23 24.51 -1.32 35.50
C GLU A 23 23.52 -1.59 34.35
N VAL A 24 23.49 -2.82 33.83
CA VAL A 24 22.49 -3.24 32.83
C VAL A 24 21.08 -3.17 33.40
N ALA A 25 20.86 -3.61 34.64
CA ALA A 25 19.56 -3.53 35.30
C ALA A 25 19.09 -2.07 35.47
N LYS A 26 20.01 -1.18 35.85
CA LYS A 26 19.77 0.27 36.00
C LYS A 26 19.39 0.92 34.67
N LEU A 27 20.15 0.65 33.60
CA LEU A 27 19.86 1.15 32.25
C LEU A 27 18.52 0.61 31.72
N THR A 28 18.19 -0.64 32.01
CA THR A 28 16.91 -1.25 31.61
C THR A 28 15.74 -0.56 32.32
N LYS A 29 15.88 -0.26 33.62
CA LYS A 29 14.88 0.50 34.38
C LYS A 29 14.72 1.93 33.86
N GLN A 30 15.82 2.60 33.52
CA GLN A 30 15.79 3.94 32.94
C GLN A 30 15.12 3.95 31.56
N LYS A 31 15.40 2.94 30.72
CA LYS A 31 14.76 2.79 29.41
C LYS A 31 13.26 2.55 29.52
N MET A 32 12.80 1.74 30.47
CA MET A 32 11.37 1.54 30.72
C MET A 32 10.69 2.83 31.20
N SER A 33 11.32 3.59 32.09
CA SER A 33 10.80 4.90 32.54
C SER A 33 10.68 5.91 31.40
N MET A 34 11.66 5.96 30.49
CA MET A 34 11.61 6.88 29.33
C MET A 34 10.56 6.49 28.29
N LEU A 35 10.14 5.22 28.24
CA LEU A 35 9.05 4.78 27.36
C LEU A 35 7.66 5.05 27.96
N GLN A 36 7.57 5.19 29.29
CA GLN A 36 6.32 5.50 29.99
C GLN A 36 5.97 6.99 29.91
N ASP A 37 6.97 7.88 29.92
CA ASP A 37 6.79 9.35 29.76
C ASP A 37 6.39 9.78 28.33
N SER A 38 6.35 8.87 27.35
CA SER A 38 5.91 9.17 25.99
C SER A 38 4.43 8.85 25.71
N GLU A 39 3.67 8.36 26.70
CA GLU A 39 2.24 8.04 26.56
C GLU A 39 1.29 8.94 27.38
N ASP A 40 1.80 9.90 28.17
CA ASP A 40 1.01 10.70 29.13
C ASP A 40 1.05 12.24 28.92
N GLU A 41 0.90 12.72 27.68
CA GLU A 41 0.46 14.13 27.47
C GLU A 41 -0.60 14.22 26.37
N GLU A 42 -1.88 14.16 26.76
CA GLU A 42 -3.01 14.97 26.26
C GLU A 42 -4.31 14.59 27.01
N GLU A 43 -4.39 14.85 28.32
CA GLU A 43 -5.65 14.86 29.08
C GLU A 43 -5.60 15.99 30.12
N ALA A 44 -5.88 17.22 29.68
CA ALA A 44 -6.54 18.21 30.53
C ALA A 44 -7.05 19.40 29.71
N SER A 45 -8.38 19.55 29.72
CA SER A 45 -9.12 20.79 29.42
C SER A 45 -9.55 21.03 27.96
N SER A 46 -10.62 20.35 27.56
CA SER A 46 -11.81 21.01 26.97
C SER A 46 -12.97 20.01 26.85
N SER A 47 -13.72 19.86 27.93
CA SER A 47 -15.07 19.32 27.90
C SER A 47 -15.97 20.23 27.03
N ASN A 48 -16.18 19.90 25.74
CA ASN A 48 -17.48 20.03 25.06
C ASN A 48 -17.58 19.63 23.58
N THR A 49 -16.57 19.06 22.91
CA THR A 49 -16.70 18.70 21.47
C THR A 49 -16.25 17.31 21.06
N MET A 50 -15.75 16.47 21.98
CA MET A 50 -15.35 15.07 21.71
C MET A 50 -16.53 14.09 21.56
N ARG A 51 -17.75 14.57 21.35
CA ARG A 51 -18.91 13.71 21.03
C ARG A 51 -19.12 13.55 19.52
N ALA A 52 -18.22 14.09 18.70
CA ALA A 52 -18.37 14.19 17.24
C ALA A 52 -17.25 13.54 16.40
N ARG A 53 -16.26 12.86 16.99
CA ARG A 53 -15.24 12.10 16.24
C ARG A 53 -14.82 10.88 17.06
N ALA A 54 -14.85 9.65 16.59
CA ALA A 54 -15.36 9.06 15.37
C ALA A 54 -15.38 7.57 15.74
N HIS A 55 -16.55 6.96 15.92
CA HIS A 55 -17.01 5.95 14.96
C HIS A 55 -15.98 5.66 13.86
N GLU A 56 -15.46 4.43 13.86
CA GLU A 56 -14.75 3.72 12.76
C GLU A 56 -13.58 2.85 13.22
N LYS A 57 -13.47 2.53 14.52
CA LYS A 57 -12.80 1.28 14.91
C LYS A 57 -13.76 0.10 14.70
N SER A 58 -13.96 -0.24 13.43
CA SER A 58 -14.26 -1.59 12.89
C SER A 58 -14.91 -1.48 11.50
N HIS A 59 -14.22 -0.91 10.51
CA HIS A 59 -14.54 -1.26 9.13
C HIS A 59 -13.93 -2.63 8.83
N SER A 60 -14.74 -3.65 9.15
CA SER A 60 -14.72 -5.00 8.61
C SER A 60 -13.45 -5.84 8.82
N ASP A 61 -13.63 -6.99 9.45
CA ASP A 61 -12.76 -8.17 9.38
C ASP A 61 -12.73 -8.78 7.94
N PHE A 62 -13.20 -8.03 6.94
CA PHE A 62 -13.24 -8.44 5.54
C PHE A 62 -11.91 -8.07 4.88
N LYS A 63 -11.05 -9.09 4.74
CA LYS A 63 -9.74 -8.95 4.10
C LYS A 63 -9.90 -8.76 2.59
N VAL A 64 -10.18 -7.54 2.16
CA VAL A 64 -10.12 -7.16 0.74
C VAL A 64 -8.66 -7.11 0.32
N ASP A 65 -8.25 -7.84 -0.71
CA ASP A 65 -6.91 -7.75 -1.27
C ASP A 65 -6.92 -7.00 -2.60
N ILE A 66 -5.81 -6.33 -2.91
CA ILE A 66 -5.66 -5.65 -4.19
C ILE A 66 -5.24 -6.70 -5.23
N PRO A 67 -5.93 -6.81 -6.37
CA PRO A 67 -5.61 -7.79 -7.39
C PRO A 67 -4.24 -7.51 -8.02
N THR A 68 -3.55 -8.56 -8.45
CA THR A 68 -2.30 -8.42 -9.21
C THR A 68 -2.58 -8.10 -10.67
N PHE A 69 -1.65 -7.39 -11.32
CA PHE A 69 -1.74 -7.10 -12.75
C PHE A 69 -0.50 -7.58 -13.48
N GLU A 70 -0.69 -8.42 -14.49
CA GLU A 70 0.40 -8.98 -15.29
C GLU A 70 0.79 -8.11 -16.48
N GLY A 71 -0.09 -7.19 -16.90
CA GLY A 71 0.12 -6.34 -18.07
C GLY A 71 -0.18 -7.03 -19.40
N LYS A 72 -1.28 -7.79 -19.49
CA LYS A 72 -1.72 -8.36 -20.77
C LYS A 72 -2.17 -7.24 -21.72
N ASN A 73 -2.18 -7.53 -23.02
CA ASN A 73 -2.68 -6.61 -24.05
C ASN A 73 -4.21 -6.76 -24.21
N ASP A 74 -4.92 -6.73 -23.08
CA ASP A 74 -6.37 -6.81 -23.01
C ASP A 74 -6.89 -5.53 -22.32
N PRO A 75 -7.51 -4.61 -23.07
CA PRO A 75 -8.05 -3.38 -22.53
C PRO A 75 -9.15 -3.60 -21.48
N ASP A 76 -10.01 -4.60 -21.66
CA ASP A 76 -11.14 -4.88 -20.79
C ASP A 76 -10.62 -5.42 -19.44
N GLU A 77 -9.69 -6.37 -19.48
CA GLU A 77 -9.01 -6.89 -18.28
C GLU A 77 -8.29 -5.76 -17.52
N PHE A 78 -7.67 -4.83 -18.24
CA PHE A 78 -7.00 -3.69 -17.63
C PHE A 78 -7.99 -2.72 -16.96
N LEU A 79 -9.12 -2.40 -17.61
CA LEU A 79 -10.14 -1.51 -17.06
C LEU A 79 -10.81 -2.12 -15.83
N GLU A 80 -11.17 -3.41 -15.89
CA GLU A 80 -11.74 -4.14 -14.76
C GLU A 80 -10.77 -4.19 -13.57
N TRP A 81 -9.49 -4.49 -13.83
CA TRP A 81 -8.47 -4.47 -12.79
C TRP A 81 -8.33 -3.08 -12.16
N LEU A 82 -8.28 -2.03 -12.99
CA LEU A 82 -8.12 -0.65 -12.52
C LEU A 82 -9.31 -0.21 -11.67
N GLU A 83 -10.53 -0.51 -12.10
CA GLU A 83 -11.75 -0.19 -11.38
C GLU A 83 -11.80 -0.96 -10.03
N THR A 84 -11.42 -2.23 -10.03
CA THR A 84 -11.35 -3.03 -8.80
C THR A 84 -10.36 -2.41 -7.81
N VAL A 85 -9.17 -2.03 -8.26
CA VAL A 85 -8.16 -1.36 -7.41
C VAL A 85 -8.71 -0.06 -6.80
N GLU A 86 -9.46 0.73 -7.59
CA GLU A 86 -10.10 1.97 -7.11
C GLU A 86 -11.12 1.68 -6.02
N ARG A 87 -12.04 0.73 -6.25
CA ARG A 87 -13.01 0.30 -5.24
C ARG A 87 -12.34 -0.18 -3.94
N VAL A 88 -11.23 -0.92 -4.04
CA VAL A 88 -10.47 -1.36 -2.85
C VAL A 88 -9.83 -0.17 -2.12
N PHE A 89 -9.28 0.81 -2.86
CA PHE A 89 -8.69 1.99 -2.24
C PHE A 89 -9.72 2.88 -1.55
N ASP A 90 -10.90 3.03 -2.16
CA ASP A 90 -11.99 3.80 -1.59
C ASP A 90 -12.56 3.09 -0.35
N PHE A 91 -12.77 1.76 -0.42
CA PHE A 91 -13.23 0.96 0.71
C PHE A 91 -12.27 0.98 1.91
N LYS A 92 -10.96 0.97 1.66
CA LYS A 92 -9.92 0.98 2.71
C LYS A 92 -9.44 2.37 3.10
N GLU A 93 -9.97 3.42 2.49
CA GLU A 93 -9.55 4.81 2.68
C GLU A 93 -8.02 4.99 2.59
N VAL A 94 -7.41 4.35 1.60
CA VAL A 94 -5.95 4.38 1.46
C VAL A 94 -5.49 5.79 1.08
N SER A 95 -4.53 6.35 1.82
CA SER A 95 -3.93 7.64 1.48
C SER A 95 -3.17 7.58 0.15
N ASP A 96 -3.22 8.65 -0.65
CA ASP A 96 -2.62 8.71 -1.99
C ASP A 96 -1.13 8.33 -2.01
N ASP A 97 -0.36 8.75 -0.99
CA ASP A 97 1.07 8.43 -0.84
C ASP A 97 1.36 6.93 -0.74
N LYS A 98 0.39 6.14 -0.27
CA LYS A 98 0.49 4.69 -0.12
C LYS A 98 -0.01 3.96 -1.37
N LYS A 99 -1.00 4.51 -2.09
CA LYS A 99 -1.61 3.87 -3.27
C LYS A 99 -0.56 3.47 -4.30
N VAL A 100 0.38 4.37 -4.61
CA VAL A 100 1.44 4.09 -5.60
C VAL A 100 2.32 2.92 -5.18
N LYS A 101 2.76 2.90 -3.91
CA LYS A 101 3.61 1.82 -3.38
C LYS A 101 2.88 0.48 -3.42
N ILE A 102 1.60 0.47 -3.03
CA ILE A 102 0.79 -0.73 -3.00
C ILE A 102 0.56 -1.28 -4.41
N VAL A 103 0.19 -0.44 -5.37
CA VAL A 103 0.00 -0.87 -6.77
C VAL A 103 1.31 -1.36 -7.37
N ALA A 104 2.44 -0.70 -7.11
CA ALA A 104 3.74 -1.13 -7.58
C ALA A 104 4.10 -2.56 -7.12
N LEU A 105 3.72 -2.95 -5.90
CA LEU A 105 3.91 -4.32 -5.38
C LEU A 105 3.01 -5.37 -6.04
N LYS A 106 1.90 -4.94 -6.65
CA LYS A 106 0.91 -5.80 -7.29
C LYS A 106 1.17 -6.02 -8.78
N PHE A 107 2.12 -5.30 -9.37
CA PHE A 107 2.59 -5.58 -10.71
C PHE A 107 3.39 -6.88 -10.79
N ARG A 108 3.10 -7.67 -11.81
CA ARG A 108 3.78 -8.93 -12.13
C ARG A 108 4.17 -8.93 -13.61
N LYS A 109 5.05 -9.86 -13.99
CA LYS A 109 5.45 -10.12 -15.39
C LYS A 109 5.72 -8.81 -16.17
N TYR A 110 5.00 -8.57 -17.25
CA TYR A 110 5.23 -7.44 -18.15
C TYR A 110 4.94 -6.09 -17.48
N ALA A 111 3.88 -6.00 -16.67
CA ALA A 111 3.59 -4.78 -15.91
C ALA A 111 4.73 -4.40 -14.96
N SER A 112 5.34 -5.38 -14.29
CA SER A 112 6.48 -5.14 -13.40
C SER A 112 7.68 -4.58 -14.17
N THR A 113 8.02 -5.18 -15.32
CA THR A 113 9.10 -4.71 -16.19
C THR A 113 8.83 -3.30 -16.72
N TRP A 114 7.59 -3.04 -17.15
CA TRP A 114 7.19 -1.70 -17.59
C TRP A 114 7.32 -0.65 -16.50
N TRP A 115 6.89 -0.96 -15.27
CA TRP A 115 6.97 -0.03 -14.15
C TRP A 115 8.42 0.34 -13.82
N THR A 116 9.30 -0.67 -13.67
CA THR A 116 10.73 -0.45 -13.43
C THR A 116 11.38 0.40 -14.54
N ASN A 117 11.07 0.11 -15.79
CA ASN A 117 11.57 0.89 -16.94
C ASN A 117 11.05 2.33 -16.92
N THR A 118 9.79 2.53 -16.55
CA THR A 118 9.17 3.85 -16.46
C THR A 118 9.84 4.69 -15.37
N CYS A 119 10.04 4.13 -14.17
CA CYS A 119 10.76 4.79 -13.09
C CYS A 119 12.21 5.12 -13.49
N THR A 120 12.92 4.17 -14.10
CA THR A 120 14.31 4.35 -14.55
C THR A 120 14.43 5.47 -15.58
N LYS A 121 13.56 5.47 -16.60
CA LYS A 121 13.52 6.51 -17.63
C LYS A 121 13.23 7.88 -17.03
N ARG A 122 12.29 7.97 -16.08
CA ARG A 122 11.91 9.22 -15.41
C ARG A 122 13.08 9.77 -14.58
N ASN A 123 13.78 8.92 -13.85
CA ASN A 123 14.98 9.27 -13.09
C ASN A 123 16.12 9.79 -14.01
N ARG A 124 16.38 9.11 -15.13
CA ARG A 124 17.39 9.54 -16.12
C ARG A 124 17.05 10.87 -16.80
N SER A 125 15.77 11.23 -16.85
CA SER A 125 15.32 12.51 -17.39
C SER A 125 15.13 13.58 -16.32
N GLU A 126 15.65 13.37 -15.10
CA GLU A 126 15.54 14.30 -13.95
C GLU A 126 14.10 14.74 -13.66
N LYS A 127 13.14 13.90 -13.98
CA LYS A 127 11.74 14.13 -13.69
C LYS A 127 11.45 13.66 -12.26
N PRO A 128 10.49 14.28 -11.54
CA PRO A 128 10.15 13.87 -10.16
C PRO A 128 9.80 12.37 -10.07
N PRO A 129 9.71 11.72 -8.91
CA PRO A 129 9.15 10.37 -8.84
C PRO A 129 7.65 10.35 -9.21
N VAL A 130 7.08 9.17 -9.41
CA VAL A 130 5.62 9.03 -9.49
C VAL A 130 5.13 8.83 -8.05
N ASP A 131 4.45 9.82 -7.50
CA ASP A 131 4.07 9.90 -6.09
C ASP A 131 2.56 9.97 -5.87
N SER A 132 1.78 10.39 -6.88
CA SER A 132 0.32 10.44 -6.79
C SER A 132 -0.39 9.31 -7.54
N TRP A 133 -1.56 8.91 -7.01
CA TRP A 133 -2.43 7.92 -7.63
C TRP A 133 -2.92 8.34 -9.01
N GLN A 134 -3.29 9.62 -9.15
CA GLN A 134 -3.68 10.20 -10.44
C GLN A 134 -2.57 10.05 -11.50
N LYS A 135 -1.30 10.22 -11.10
CA LYS A 135 -0.18 10.11 -12.04
C LYS A 135 0.04 8.68 -12.51
N ILE A 136 0.00 7.70 -11.61
CA ILE A 136 0.15 6.29 -12.02
C ILE A 136 -1.05 5.83 -12.86
N ARG A 137 -2.29 6.25 -12.55
CA ARG A 137 -3.48 5.99 -13.40
C ARG A 137 -3.29 6.49 -14.82
N SER A 138 -2.82 7.73 -14.98
CA SER A 138 -2.56 8.32 -16.30
C SER A 138 -1.49 7.54 -17.07
N LEU A 139 -0.41 7.13 -16.41
CA LEU A 139 0.65 6.33 -17.03
C LEU A 139 0.19 4.92 -17.42
N LEU A 140 -0.63 4.28 -16.57
CA LEU A 140 -1.23 2.98 -16.83
C LEU A 140 -2.16 3.03 -18.04
N LYS A 141 -3.13 3.97 -18.05
CA LYS A 141 -4.03 4.16 -19.20
C LYS A 141 -3.24 4.42 -20.47
N LYS A 142 -2.24 5.30 -20.44
CA LYS A 142 -1.37 5.55 -21.60
C LYS A 142 -0.64 4.31 -22.11
N LYS A 143 -0.31 3.34 -21.23
CA LYS A 143 0.46 2.15 -21.60
C LYS A 143 -0.40 0.97 -22.03
N PHE A 144 -1.53 0.75 -21.36
CA PHE A 144 -2.33 -0.47 -21.44
C PHE A 144 -3.71 -0.26 -22.06
N LEU A 145 -4.12 0.99 -22.31
CA LEU A 145 -5.34 1.31 -23.03
C LEU A 145 -4.98 1.81 -24.44
N PRO A 146 -5.17 1.01 -25.50
CA PRO A 146 -4.98 1.44 -26.88
C PRO A 146 -5.85 2.65 -27.20
N THR A 147 -5.31 3.60 -27.98
CA THR A 147 -6.06 4.78 -28.42
C THR A 147 -7.27 4.42 -29.27
N GLU A 148 -7.20 3.28 -29.96
CA GLU A 148 -8.24 2.78 -30.85
C GLU A 148 -9.38 2.10 -30.10
N TYR A 149 -9.19 1.70 -28.84
CA TYR A 149 -10.18 0.95 -28.06
C TYR A 149 -11.54 1.67 -28.01
N SER A 150 -11.55 2.95 -27.64
CA SER A 150 -12.78 3.76 -27.60
C SER A 150 -13.42 3.91 -28.99
N ARG A 151 -12.60 4.01 -30.05
CA ARG A 151 -13.11 4.08 -31.43
C ARG A 151 -13.75 2.76 -31.87
N GLU A 152 -13.16 1.64 -31.49
CA GLU A 152 -13.71 0.31 -31.76
C GLU A 152 -15.01 0.07 -30.98
N ASN A 153 -15.06 0.44 -29.70
CA ASN A 153 -16.28 0.39 -28.91
C ASN A 153 -17.40 1.23 -29.54
N PHE A 154 -17.09 2.45 -29.97
CA PHE A 154 -18.05 3.31 -30.65
C PHE A 154 -18.54 2.72 -31.98
N ALA A 155 -17.65 2.14 -32.79
CA ALA A 155 -18.02 1.48 -34.04
C ALA A 155 -18.94 0.27 -33.79
N LYS A 156 -18.62 -0.56 -32.78
CA LYS A 156 -19.50 -1.66 -32.34
C LYS A 156 -20.85 -1.13 -31.89
N LEU A 157 -20.89 -0.06 -31.08
CA LEU A 157 -22.12 0.57 -30.60
C LEU A 157 -23.03 1.06 -31.74
N GLN A 158 -22.46 1.68 -32.78
CA GLN A 158 -23.24 2.15 -33.95
C GLN A 158 -23.90 1.02 -34.73
N THR A 159 -23.23 -0.13 -34.77
CA THR A 159 -23.68 -1.33 -35.50
C THR A 159 -24.46 -2.31 -34.62
N LEU A 160 -24.51 -2.08 -33.31
CA LEU A 160 -25.20 -2.92 -32.35
C LEU A 160 -26.70 -2.96 -32.65
N ARG A 161 -27.25 -4.17 -32.74
CA ARG A 161 -28.69 -4.45 -32.93
C ARG A 161 -29.05 -5.65 -32.05
N GLN A 162 -30.24 -5.61 -31.44
CA GLN A 162 -30.72 -6.74 -30.63
C GLN A 162 -30.81 -8.04 -31.45
N GLY A 163 -31.36 -7.98 -32.66
CA GLY A 163 -31.50 -9.15 -33.53
C GLY A 163 -32.31 -10.26 -32.85
N THR A 164 -31.70 -11.44 -32.73
CA THR A 164 -32.29 -12.62 -32.06
C THR A 164 -31.90 -12.73 -30.58
N LYS A 165 -31.08 -11.82 -30.04
CA LYS A 165 -30.67 -11.82 -28.63
C LYS A 165 -31.86 -11.44 -27.73
N SER A 166 -31.83 -11.91 -26.49
CA SER A 166 -32.76 -11.42 -25.48
C SER A 166 -32.53 -9.91 -25.23
N VAL A 167 -33.53 -9.22 -24.69
CA VAL A 167 -33.39 -7.81 -24.33
C VAL A 167 -32.28 -7.62 -23.29
N GLU A 168 -32.14 -8.58 -22.36
CA GLU A 168 -31.13 -8.56 -21.32
C GLU A 168 -29.71 -8.67 -21.89
N ASP A 169 -29.48 -9.62 -22.81
CA ASP A 169 -28.15 -9.80 -23.41
C ASP A 169 -27.75 -8.60 -24.28
N TYR A 170 -28.71 -8.02 -25.01
CA TYR A 170 -28.48 -6.79 -25.77
C TYR A 170 -28.15 -5.60 -24.86
N ALA A 171 -28.89 -5.44 -23.77
CA ALA A 171 -28.65 -4.36 -22.81
C ALA A 171 -27.26 -4.48 -22.17
N ARG A 172 -26.85 -5.70 -21.79
CA ARG A 172 -25.51 -5.95 -21.23
C ARG A 172 -24.40 -5.59 -22.21
N GLU A 173 -24.49 -6.04 -23.46
CA GLU A 173 -23.50 -5.71 -24.49
C GLU A 173 -23.47 -4.20 -24.79
N PHE A 174 -24.62 -3.53 -24.77
CA PHE A 174 -24.68 -2.08 -24.91
C PHE A 174 -23.95 -1.37 -23.75
N GLU A 175 -24.16 -1.79 -22.51
CA GLU A 175 -23.50 -1.24 -21.32
C GLU A 175 -21.99 -1.48 -21.34
N GLU A 176 -21.54 -2.68 -21.72
CA GLU A 176 -20.12 -3.02 -21.86
C GLU A 176 -19.41 -2.13 -22.89
N LEU A 177 -20.09 -1.78 -24.00
CA LEU A 177 -19.54 -0.92 -25.05
C LEU A 177 -19.53 0.57 -24.70
N LEU A 178 -20.17 0.99 -23.61
CA LEU A 178 -20.16 2.38 -23.12
C LEU A 178 -18.96 2.70 -22.22
N LEU A 179 -18.18 1.68 -21.83
CA LEU A 179 -16.92 1.83 -21.06
C LEU A 179 -15.77 2.39 -21.92
#